data_AF-A0A8H6VKX7-F1
#
_entry.id   AF-A0A8H6VKX7-F1
#
_cell.length_a   1.000
_cell.length_b   1.000
_cell.length_c   1.000
_cell.angle_alpha   90.00
_cell.angle_beta   90.00
_cell.angle_gamma   90.00
#
_symmetry.space_group_name_H-M   'P 1'
#
loop_
_entity.id
_entity.type
_entity.pdbx_description
1 polymer ?
#
loop_
_entity_poly.entity_id
_entity_poly.type
_entity_poly.pdbx_seq_one_letter_code
_entity_poly.pdbx_strand_id
1 'polypeptide(L)'
;MRKILAIYCGFGLIRSAFAFWEGPGHPLPLAPSGYWDGNDGKWSTFWMQIGTPPQLVRLLPGTSASTANLTRAITAEAIEGCLKANPDFDTFACNFIRGYVFQRNESTTWTAGLELSTNASYGFDTISLGPYGSYLPTLQHHIIEGISTDDIFLGSFPLSPLNFTFNTDGPVPSLLGKLRTVNNSVIPSTTWGYTAGAYYRSEYFLGSVILGGYDPNRIDLNDSKSISIPFNNDSSRDLVLGLLSITYNGSNSSPLLTDGIYAIIDSLIAQMWLPVEVCDAFEAAFGLRWDNETELYLVDDDIHENLVVLNPKFTFTIGASKDHGTNNTEIALPYAAFDLNISSPQNYSQSQRYFPIKRAQDAWQYTLGRVFLQEAYVIADYDRGNFTIGQTLFPSTLPSPSDITAILPPRASGGQRSANPGMATIAGVFVASIVTLIMSGTFVWW
;
A
#
# COMPACT_ATOMS: atom_id res chain seq x y z
N MET A 1 -25.11 -35.14 56.20
CA MET A 1 -23.73 -34.64 55.97
C MET A 1 -23.27 -35.11 54.60
N ARG A 2 -23.15 -34.16 53.67
CA ARG A 2 -22.91 -34.36 52.23
C ARG A 2 -21.46 -34.77 51.98
N LYS A 3 -21.23 -35.82 51.19
CA LYS A 3 -19.92 -36.11 50.57
C LYS A 3 -19.88 -35.40 49.22
N ILE A 4 -18.94 -34.48 49.07
CA ILE A 4 -18.67 -33.75 47.82
C ILE A 4 -17.77 -34.64 46.96
N LEU A 5 -18.23 -34.92 45.75
CA LEU A 5 -17.48 -35.59 44.69
C LEU A 5 -16.69 -34.50 43.93
N ALA A 6 -15.37 -34.50 44.05
CA ALA A 6 -14.50 -33.63 43.26
C ALA A 6 -14.21 -34.30 41.92
N ILE A 7 -14.72 -33.71 40.83
CA ILE A 7 -14.40 -34.08 39.46
C ILE A 7 -13.10 -33.35 39.08
N TYR A 8 -12.02 -34.10 38.89
CA TYR A 8 -10.82 -33.60 38.22
C TYR A 8 -11.08 -33.57 36.71
N CYS A 9 -11.31 -32.39 36.14
CA CYS A 9 -11.21 -32.20 34.70
C CYS A 9 -9.72 -32.19 34.31
N GLY A 10 -9.26 -33.26 33.68
CA GLY A 10 -7.97 -33.30 33.01
C GLY A 10 -8.00 -32.38 31.80
N PHE A 11 -7.19 -31.33 31.79
CA PHE A 11 -6.87 -30.58 30.59
C PHE A 11 -6.05 -31.48 29.66
N GLY A 12 -6.71 -32.05 28.66
CA GLY A 12 -6.03 -32.66 27.53
C GLY A 12 -5.28 -31.58 26.75
N LEU A 13 -3.95 -31.63 26.77
CA LEU A 13 -3.09 -30.90 25.86
C LEU A 13 -3.42 -31.34 24.43
N ILE A 14 -4.15 -30.50 23.68
CA ILE A 14 -4.18 -30.61 22.23
C ILE A 14 -2.80 -30.13 21.74
N ARG A 15 -1.85 -31.07 21.62
CA ARG A 15 -0.68 -30.87 20.78
C ARG A 15 -1.19 -30.90 19.34
N SER A 16 -1.41 -29.71 18.76
CA SER A 16 -1.41 -29.57 17.30
C SER A 16 -0.01 -29.98 16.82
N ALA A 17 0.08 -31.18 16.28
CA ALA A 17 1.26 -31.63 15.57
C ALA A 17 1.38 -30.76 14.31
N PHE A 18 2.36 -29.85 14.30
CA PHE A 18 2.85 -29.29 13.06
C PHE A 18 3.50 -30.44 12.30
N ALA A 19 2.79 -31.00 11.33
CA ALA A 19 3.43 -31.74 10.26
C ALA A 19 4.40 -30.77 9.57
N PHE A 20 5.67 -31.14 9.46
CA PHE A 20 6.56 -30.50 8.50
C PHE A 20 5.95 -30.73 7.11
N TRP A 21 5.34 -29.69 6.54
CA TRP A 21 4.83 -29.75 5.18
C TRP A 21 6.01 -29.64 4.23
N GLU A 22 6.40 -30.76 3.62
CA GLU A 22 7.08 -30.74 2.32
C GLU A 22 6.02 -30.39 1.27
N GLY A 23 5.81 -29.09 1.03
CA GLY A 23 4.86 -28.56 0.05
C GLY A 23 5.17 -27.11 -0.32
N PRO A 24 4.61 -26.57 -1.42
CA PRO A 24 4.68 -25.13 -1.66
C PRO A 24 4.07 -24.40 -0.45
N GLY A 25 4.67 -23.28 -0.03
CA GLY A 25 4.19 -22.49 1.11
C GLY A 25 2.70 -22.13 0.99
N HIS A 26 2.12 -21.58 2.06
CA HIS A 26 0.70 -21.20 2.09
C HIS A 26 0.52 -19.70 1.92
N PRO A 27 -0.58 -19.24 1.27
CA PRO A 27 -0.86 -17.81 1.21
C PRO A 27 -1.00 -17.27 2.63
N LEU A 28 -0.41 -16.11 2.87
CA LEU A 28 -0.29 -15.50 4.18
C LEU A 28 -1.19 -14.26 4.25
N PRO A 29 -2.42 -14.38 4.81
CA PRO A 29 -3.25 -13.22 5.10
C PRO A 29 -2.62 -12.43 6.26
N LEU A 30 -2.42 -11.12 6.05
CA LEU A 30 -2.03 -10.21 7.12
C LEU A 30 -3.29 -9.61 7.74
N ALA A 31 -3.42 -9.74 9.06
CA ALA A 31 -4.55 -9.16 9.76
C ALA A 31 -4.42 -7.62 9.82
N PRO A 32 -5.43 -6.86 9.38
CA PRO A 32 -5.45 -5.42 9.58
C PRO A 32 -5.44 -5.09 11.07
N SER A 33 -4.97 -3.89 11.40
CA SER A 33 -4.77 -3.47 12.79
C SER A 33 -6.08 -3.26 13.56
N GLY A 34 -7.17 -3.02 12.83
CA GLY A 34 -8.44 -2.52 13.36
C GLY A 34 -8.48 -0.99 13.54
N TYR A 35 -7.37 -0.31 13.22
CA TYR A 35 -7.25 1.15 13.29
C TYR A 35 -7.32 1.77 11.90
N TRP A 36 -7.74 3.03 11.90
CA TRP A 36 -7.78 3.90 10.74
C TRP A 36 -6.87 5.09 11.02
N ASP A 37 -5.67 5.04 10.46
CA ASP A 37 -4.62 6.03 10.70
C ASP A 37 -4.45 6.93 9.46
N GLY A 38 -3.84 8.10 9.66
CA GLY A 38 -3.51 9.03 8.58
C GLY A 38 -3.80 10.48 8.95
N ASN A 39 -2.96 11.39 8.45
CA ASN A 39 -3.22 12.83 8.49
C ASN A 39 -3.86 13.33 7.18
N ASP A 40 -4.01 12.46 6.18
CA ASP A 40 -4.54 12.73 4.85
C ASP A 40 -5.70 11.78 4.50
N GLY A 41 -6.47 11.40 5.51
CA GLY A 41 -7.57 10.45 5.39
C GLY A 41 -7.54 9.38 6.48
N LYS A 42 -8.44 8.42 6.36
CA LYS A 42 -8.58 7.29 7.28
C LYS A 42 -8.18 6.02 6.56
N TRP A 43 -6.97 5.53 6.82
CA TRP A 43 -6.39 4.41 6.10
C TRP A 43 -6.22 3.18 7.00
N SER A 44 -6.62 2.01 6.48
CA SER A 44 -6.43 0.76 7.20
C SER A 44 -4.94 0.42 7.27
N THR A 45 -4.41 0.29 8.48
CA THR A 45 -3.01 -0.10 8.73
C THR A 45 -2.90 -1.55 9.19
N PHE A 46 -1.68 -2.07 9.27
CA PHE A 46 -1.40 -3.45 9.67
C PHE A 46 -0.40 -3.50 10.80
N TRP A 47 -0.64 -4.39 11.77
CA TRP A 47 0.30 -4.61 12.88
C TRP A 47 1.56 -5.30 12.40
N MET A 48 2.71 -4.75 12.81
CA MET A 48 4.03 -5.33 12.63
C MET A 48 4.80 -5.19 13.95
N GLN A 49 5.76 -6.08 14.18
CA GLN A 49 6.68 -5.93 15.30
C GLN A 49 8.10 -5.76 14.77
N ILE A 50 8.85 -4.80 15.32
CA ILE A 50 10.24 -4.51 14.95
C ILE A 50 11.13 -4.62 16.19
N GLY A 51 12.28 -5.25 16.07
CA GLY A 51 13.30 -5.30 17.12
C GLY A 51 13.21 -6.49 18.07
N THR A 52 14.18 -6.55 18.99
CA THR A 52 14.22 -7.52 20.10
C THR A 52 14.55 -6.79 21.42
N PRO A 53 13.65 -6.73 22.43
CA PRO A 53 12.29 -7.26 22.41
C PRO A 53 11.42 -6.63 21.31
N PRO A 54 10.38 -7.33 20.84
CA PRO A 54 9.56 -6.83 19.74
C PRO A 54 8.80 -5.57 20.15
N GLN A 55 8.81 -4.55 19.28
CA GLN A 55 8.09 -3.28 19.44
C GLN A 55 6.98 -3.20 18.40
N LEU A 56 5.75 -2.97 18.86
CA LEU A 56 4.55 -3.03 18.03
C LEU A 56 4.32 -1.70 17.30
N VAL A 57 4.18 -1.75 15.98
CA VAL A 57 3.92 -0.60 15.10
C VAL A 57 2.79 -0.90 14.10
N ARG A 58 2.11 0.14 13.62
CA ARG A 58 1.09 0.10 12.56
C ARG A 58 1.64 0.71 11.29
N LEU A 59 1.70 -0.08 10.22
CA LEU A 59 2.31 0.31 8.96
C LEU A 59 1.29 0.24 7.81
N LEU A 60 1.45 1.12 6.82
CA LEU A 60 0.74 1.06 5.55
C LEU A 60 1.37 0.02 4.61
N PRO A 61 0.59 -0.76 3.85
CA PRO A 61 1.12 -1.57 2.75
C PRO A 61 1.57 -0.64 1.62
N GLY A 62 2.81 -0.80 1.14
CA GLY A 62 3.36 -0.03 0.03
C GLY A 62 3.44 -0.83 -1.26
N THR A 63 2.68 -0.43 -2.29
CA THR A 63 2.62 -1.13 -3.59
C THR A 63 3.72 -0.73 -4.56
N SER A 64 4.32 0.45 -4.38
CA SER A 64 5.35 0.97 -5.30
C SER A 64 6.64 0.16 -5.25
N ALA A 65 7.12 -0.26 -6.42
CA ALA A 65 8.34 -1.04 -6.54
C ALA A 65 9.62 -0.26 -6.18
N SER A 66 9.64 1.05 -6.39
CA SER A 66 10.82 1.89 -6.17
C SER A 66 10.76 2.67 -4.87
N THR A 67 9.58 3.17 -4.49
CA THR A 67 9.41 3.94 -3.26
C THR A 67 9.04 3.04 -2.09
N ALA A 68 8.54 1.82 -2.28
CA ALA A 68 8.18 0.90 -1.19
C ALA A 68 8.89 -0.47 -1.30
N ASN A 69 10.22 -0.49 -1.41
CA ASN A 69 11.03 -1.72 -1.45
C ASN A 69 11.69 -2.10 -0.11
N LEU A 70 11.53 -1.27 0.93
CA LEU A 70 11.98 -1.53 2.29
C LEU A 70 10.90 -1.17 3.31
N THR A 71 11.08 -1.59 4.56
CA THR A 71 10.17 -1.23 5.66
C THR A 71 10.57 0.13 6.22
N ARG A 72 9.62 1.06 6.28
CA ARG A 72 9.77 2.35 6.98
C ARG A 72 9.10 2.30 8.33
N ALA A 73 9.80 2.73 9.37
CA ALA A 73 9.25 2.88 10.70
C ALA A 73 9.45 4.32 11.17
N ILE A 74 8.41 4.91 11.77
CA ILE A 74 8.55 6.19 12.48
C ILE A 74 9.37 5.92 13.73
N THR A 75 10.40 6.72 13.98
CA THR A 75 11.27 6.55 15.16
C THR A 75 10.91 7.53 16.25
N ALA A 76 11.39 7.30 17.47
CA ALA A 76 11.08 8.16 18.61
C ALA A 76 11.53 9.62 18.40
N GLU A 77 12.56 9.86 17.58
CA GLU A 77 13.03 11.20 17.24
C GLU A 77 11.99 12.02 16.47
N ALA A 78 11.14 11.39 15.65
CA ALA A 78 10.07 12.08 14.93
C ALA A 78 8.99 12.66 15.87
N ILE A 79 8.90 12.15 17.11
CA ILE A 79 7.88 12.55 18.08
C ILE A 79 8.11 13.95 18.62
N GLU A 80 9.37 14.40 18.68
CA GLU A 80 9.68 15.77 19.08
C GLU A 80 9.06 16.78 18.09
N GLY A 81 9.08 16.47 16.79
CA GLY A 81 8.43 17.27 15.76
C GLY A 81 6.92 17.35 15.97
N CYS A 82 6.27 16.18 16.16
CA CYS A 82 4.85 16.10 16.48
C CYS A 82 4.46 16.93 17.71
N LEU A 83 5.21 16.84 18.81
CA LEU A 83 4.93 17.60 20.04
C LEU A 83 5.07 19.11 19.84
N LYS A 84 6.07 19.55 19.07
CA LYS A 84 6.26 20.98 18.74
C LYS A 84 5.11 21.52 17.89
N ALA A 85 4.66 20.72 16.92
CA ALA A 85 3.53 21.02 16.05
C ALA A 85 2.18 21.00 16.81
N ASN A 86 2.09 20.22 17.90
CA ASN A 86 0.84 19.97 18.60
C ASN A 86 1.02 20.13 20.11
N PRO A 87 1.02 21.38 20.62
CA PRO A 87 1.28 21.66 22.04
C PRO A 87 0.28 21.00 23.01
N ASP A 88 -0.91 20.64 22.51
CA ASP A 88 -1.96 19.98 23.30
C ASP A 88 -1.79 18.45 23.37
N PHE A 89 -0.87 17.87 22.59
CA PHE A 89 -0.61 16.43 22.58
C PHE A 89 0.49 16.08 23.58
N ASP A 90 0.34 14.93 24.23
CA ASP A 90 1.42 14.29 24.97
C ASP A 90 2.17 13.28 24.09
N THR A 91 3.27 12.72 24.61
CA THR A 91 4.08 11.73 23.89
C THR A 91 3.26 10.51 23.49
N PHE A 92 2.29 10.11 24.31
CA PHE A 92 1.44 8.96 23.99
C PHE A 92 0.52 9.25 22.81
N ALA A 93 -0.11 10.42 22.75
CA ALA A 93 -0.95 10.85 21.64
C ALA A 93 -0.16 10.93 20.34
N CYS A 94 1.02 11.57 20.35
CA CYS A 94 1.89 11.63 19.18
C CYS A 94 2.36 10.24 18.71
N ASN A 95 2.76 9.36 19.63
CA ASN A 95 3.06 7.97 19.29
C ASN A 95 1.85 7.29 18.67
N PHE A 96 0.68 7.44 19.27
CA PHE A 96 -0.52 6.75 18.85
C PHE A 96 -0.94 7.15 17.44
N ILE A 97 -1.03 8.45 17.12
CA ILE A 97 -1.48 8.91 15.79
C ILE A 97 -0.47 8.58 14.67
N ARG A 98 0.81 8.39 15.01
CA ARG A 98 1.89 8.03 14.06
C ARG A 98 2.04 6.52 13.88
N GLY A 99 1.11 5.72 14.40
CA GLY A 99 1.15 4.27 14.27
C GLY A 99 2.14 3.59 15.23
N TYR A 100 2.43 4.21 16.37
CA TYR A 100 3.53 3.87 17.28
C TYR A 100 4.92 3.98 16.63
N VAL A 101 5.95 4.03 17.48
CA VAL A 101 7.33 4.28 17.05
C VAL A 101 8.24 3.11 17.30
N PHE A 102 9.30 3.05 16.51
CA PHE A 102 10.42 2.14 16.68
C PHE A 102 11.59 2.84 17.39
N GLN A 103 11.98 2.31 18.54
CA GLN A 103 13.11 2.75 19.36
C GLN A 103 14.33 1.86 19.08
N ARG A 104 15.24 2.33 18.22
CA ARG A 104 16.43 1.57 17.79
C ARG A 104 17.31 1.13 18.97
N ASN A 105 17.49 2.01 19.96
CA ASN A 105 18.31 1.77 21.15
C ASN A 105 17.72 0.73 22.12
N GLU A 106 16.43 0.42 22.00
CA GLU A 106 15.77 -0.62 22.80
C GLU A 106 15.80 -2.00 22.13
N SER A 107 16.34 -2.11 20.91
CA SER A 107 16.47 -3.39 20.19
C SER A 107 17.90 -3.94 20.27
N THR A 108 18.05 -5.12 20.86
CA THR A 108 19.33 -5.85 20.91
C THR A 108 19.73 -6.46 19.56
N THR A 109 18.81 -6.52 18.59
CA THR A 109 19.07 -7.03 17.23
C THR A 109 19.25 -5.92 16.19
N TRP A 110 19.12 -4.65 16.59
CA TRP A 110 19.40 -3.53 15.73
C TRP A 110 20.88 -3.51 15.34
N THR A 111 21.14 -3.54 14.04
CA THR A 111 22.46 -3.32 13.47
C THR A 111 22.40 -2.08 12.59
N ALA A 112 23.06 -1.01 13.04
CA ALA A 112 23.17 0.21 12.25
C ALA A 112 23.84 -0.11 10.90
N GLY A 113 23.23 0.35 9.82
CA GLY A 113 23.80 0.31 8.48
C GLY A 113 24.47 1.65 8.20
N LEU A 114 23.95 2.38 7.22
CA LEU A 114 24.45 3.69 6.80
C LEU A 114 23.45 4.79 7.22
N GLU A 115 23.93 5.78 7.96
CA GLU A 115 23.21 7.03 8.16
C GLU A 115 23.38 7.89 6.90
N LEU A 116 22.41 7.80 5.99
CA LEU A 116 22.45 8.54 4.72
C LEU A 116 22.05 10.01 4.89
N SER A 117 21.37 10.37 5.99
CA SER A 117 20.96 11.74 6.27
C SER A 117 20.67 11.95 7.76
N THR A 118 20.50 13.20 8.19
CA THR A 118 20.00 13.54 9.53
C THR A 118 18.54 13.15 9.75
N ASN A 119 17.79 12.87 8.67
CA ASN A 119 16.34 12.73 8.69
C ASN A 119 15.89 11.27 8.61
N ALA A 120 16.76 10.39 8.11
CA ALA A 120 16.51 8.97 8.00
C ALA A 120 17.77 8.17 8.35
N SER A 121 17.57 7.15 9.18
CA SER A 121 18.59 6.17 9.54
C SER A 121 18.26 4.84 8.87
N TYR A 122 19.27 4.12 8.42
CA TYR A 122 19.06 2.81 7.83
C TYR A 122 19.85 1.76 8.58
N GLY A 123 19.25 0.58 8.71
CA GLY A 123 19.89 -0.54 9.38
C GLY A 123 19.05 -1.79 9.27
N PHE A 124 19.53 -2.83 9.93
CA PHE A 124 18.92 -4.14 9.89
C PHE A 124 18.36 -4.50 11.26
N ASP A 125 17.16 -5.05 11.29
CA ASP A 125 16.59 -5.60 12.51
C ASP A 125 15.68 -6.79 12.22
N THR A 126 15.10 -7.37 13.27
CA THR A 126 14.09 -8.41 13.19
C THR A 126 12.71 -7.78 12.97
N ILE A 127 11.95 -8.30 12.01
CA ILE A 127 10.54 -7.93 11.80
C ILE A 127 9.64 -9.15 11.92
N SER A 128 8.48 -9.03 12.58
CA SER A 128 7.43 -10.06 12.59
C SER A 128 6.12 -9.54 12.01
N LEU A 129 5.48 -10.35 11.17
CA LEU A 129 4.37 -9.93 10.31
C LEU A 129 2.99 -9.99 10.98
N GLY A 130 2.82 -9.38 12.14
CA GLY A 130 1.54 -9.34 12.84
C GLY A 130 1.62 -8.83 14.28
N PRO A 131 0.50 -8.80 15.01
CA PRO A 131 0.49 -8.41 16.43
C PRO A 131 1.13 -9.47 17.32
N TYR A 132 1.33 -9.15 18.60
CA TYR A 132 1.82 -10.12 19.59
C TYR A 132 0.96 -11.39 19.60
N GLY A 133 1.61 -12.55 19.67
CA GLY A 133 0.92 -13.84 19.71
C GLY A 133 0.27 -14.28 18.39
N SER A 134 0.52 -13.58 17.28
CA SER A 134 0.03 -13.98 15.95
C SER A 134 0.73 -15.23 15.38
N TYR A 135 1.91 -15.58 15.89
CA TYR A 135 2.77 -16.67 15.40
C TYR A 135 3.06 -16.60 13.88
N LEU A 136 2.89 -15.41 13.28
CA LEU A 136 3.22 -15.14 11.90
C LEU A 136 4.74 -15.07 11.71
N PRO A 137 5.25 -15.22 10.47
CA PRO A 137 6.68 -15.32 10.21
C PRO A 137 7.49 -14.15 10.77
N THR A 138 8.66 -14.47 11.29
CA THR A 138 9.67 -13.53 11.75
C THR A 138 10.86 -13.55 10.78
N LEU A 139 11.21 -12.39 10.22
CA LEU A 139 12.34 -12.21 9.32
C LEU A 139 13.46 -11.51 10.08
N GLN A 140 14.57 -12.21 10.24
CA GLN A 140 15.79 -11.63 10.82
C GLN A 140 16.54 -10.79 9.77
N HIS A 141 17.32 -9.83 10.27
CA HIS A 141 18.22 -9.00 9.46
C HIS A 141 17.50 -8.33 8.27
N HIS A 142 16.28 -7.85 8.50
CA HIS A 142 15.44 -7.13 7.55
C HIS A 142 15.79 -5.66 7.52
N ILE A 143 15.81 -5.07 6.32
CA ILE A 143 16.17 -3.66 6.17
C ILE A 143 15.02 -2.77 6.65
N ILE A 144 15.38 -1.84 7.53
CA ILE A 144 14.49 -0.82 8.09
C ILE A 144 15.08 0.55 7.78
N GLU A 145 14.24 1.44 7.25
CA GLU A 145 14.46 2.88 7.24
C GLU A 145 13.71 3.49 8.44
N GLY A 146 14.45 3.99 9.40
CA GLY A 146 13.92 4.74 10.53
C GLY A 146 13.76 6.21 10.17
N ILE A 147 12.52 6.69 10.13
CA ILE A 147 12.15 8.07 9.83
C ILE A 147 12.12 8.91 11.11
N SER A 148 12.94 9.97 11.13
CA SER A 148 13.10 10.87 12.28
C SER A 148 12.40 12.23 12.08
N THR A 149 11.63 12.40 11.00
CA THR A 149 11.03 13.67 10.57
C THR A 149 9.49 13.60 10.46
N ASP A 150 8.86 14.76 10.26
CA ASP A 150 7.40 14.93 10.11
C ASP A 150 6.89 14.93 8.67
N ASP A 151 7.78 14.72 7.70
CA ASP A 151 7.45 14.62 6.28
C ASP A 151 6.71 13.32 5.93
N ILE A 152 7.01 12.23 6.62
CA ILE A 152 6.31 10.96 6.51
C ILE A 152 5.50 10.72 7.79
N PHE A 153 4.18 10.78 7.67
CA PHE A 153 3.28 10.65 8.81
C PHE A 153 3.15 9.22 9.33
N LEU A 154 3.06 8.22 8.43
CA LEU A 154 2.97 6.81 8.78
C LEU A 154 4.10 6.01 8.14
N GLY A 155 4.62 5.04 8.89
CA GLY A 155 5.52 4.04 8.33
C GLY A 155 4.81 3.11 7.33
N SER A 156 5.60 2.33 6.60
CA SER A 156 5.10 1.40 5.58
C SER A 156 5.90 0.11 5.51
N PHE A 157 5.30 -0.94 4.97
CA PHE A 157 6.00 -2.19 4.65
C PHE A 157 5.87 -2.52 3.16
N PRO A 158 6.92 -3.10 2.55
CA PRO A 158 7.00 -3.26 1.11
C PRO A 158 6.19 -4.48 0.64
N LEU A 159 5.42 -4.31 -0.43
CA LEU A 159 4.78 -5.42 -1.15
C LEU A 159 5.56 -5.83 -2.41
N SER A 160 6.48 -5.00 -2.90
CA SER A 160 7.31 -5.37 -4.04
C SER A 160 8.38 -6.40 -3.67
N PRO A 161 8.68 -7.39 -4.56
CA PRO A 161 9.78 -8.30 -4.36
C PRO A 161 11.15 -7.71 -4.75
N LEU A 162 11.20 -6.48 -5.28
CA LEU A 162 12.46 -5.86 -5.69
C LEU A 162 13.42 -5.70 -4.52
N ASN A 163 14.65 -6.17 -4.71
CA ASN A 163 15.70 -6.05 -3.72
C ASN A 163 16.11 -4.59 -3.53
N PHE A 164 16.39 -4.23 -2.28
CA PHE A 164 17.00 -2.95 -1.98
C PHE A 164 18.52 -3.04 -2.18
N THR A 165 19.15 -2.06 -2.81
CA THR A 165 20.61 -2.03 -2.96
C THR A 165 21.16 -0.78 -2.28
N PHE A 166 21.98 -1.00 -1.25
CA PHE A 166 22.56 0.06 -0.41
C PHE A 166 23.82 0.69 -1.03
N ASN A 167 24.76 -0.16 -1.49
CA ASN A 167 26.06 0.15 -2.14
C ASN A 167 26.70 -1.20 -2.61
N THR A 168 28.03 -1.31 -2.65
CA THR A 168 28.83 -2.43 -3.21
C THR A 168 28.66 -3.80 -2.54
N ASP A 169 27.98 -3.88 -1.38
CA ASP A 169 27.82 -5.14 -0.62
C ASP A 169 26.72 -6.06 -1.19
N GLY A 170 26.12 -5.67 -2.30
CA GLY A 170 25.15 -6.48 -3.04
C GLY A 170 23.69 -6.22 -2.64
N PRO A 171 22.76 -6.94 -3.30
CA PRO A 171 21.33 -6.72 -3.11
C PRO A 171 20.84 -7.29 -1.76
N VAL A 172 20.12 -6.48 -1.00
CA VAL A 172 19.38 -6.88 0.20
C VAL A 172 18.01 -7.44 -0.21
N PRO A 173 17.68 -8.69 0.16
CA PRO A 173 16.39 -9.28 -0.16
C PRO A 173 15.21 -8.50 0.42
N SER A 174 14.19 -8.30 -0.42
CA SER A 174 12.90 -7.73 -0.02
C SER A 174 12.13 -8.61 0.98
N LEU A 175 11.07 -8.06 1.58
CA LEU A 175 10.16 -8.81 2.46
C LEU A 175 9.58 -10.04 1.74
N LEU A 176 9.03 -9.87 0.54
CA LEU A 176 8.50 -10.97 -0.26
C LEU A 176 9.61 -11.95 -0.68
N GLY A 177 10.79 -11.46 -1.05
CA GLY A 177 11.93 -12.29 -1.41
C GLY A 177 12.40 -13.18 -0.25
N LYS A 178 12.33 -12.70 0.98
CA LYS A 178 12.65 -13.49 2.19
C LYS A 178 11.56 -14.51 2.54
N LEU A 179 10.30 -14.21 2.26
CA LEU A 179 9.21 -15.17 2.47
C LEU A 179 9.17 -16.26 1.40
N ARG A 180 9.60 -15.94 0.17
CA ARG A 180 9.66 -16.85 -0.97
C ARG A 180 11.10 -17.28 -1.23
N THR A 181 11.57 -18.28 -0.48
CA THR A 181 12.92 -18.86 -0.69
C THR A 181 12.85 -20.21 -1.40
N VAL A 182 13.91 -20.57 -2.14
CA VAL A 182 13.98 -21.82 -2.91
C VAL A 182 13.87 -23.07 -2.02
N ASN A 183 14.36 -23.00 -0.78
CA ASN A 183 14.52 -24.18 0.10
C ASN A 183 13.53 -24.22 1.27
N ASN A 184 12.89 -23.09 1.62
CA ASN A 184 11.95 -23.01 2.74
C ASN A 184 10.95 -21.88 2.50
N SER A 185 10.09 -22.05 1.49
CA SER A 185 9.12 -21.03 1.08
C SER A 185 7.96 -20.97 2.07
N VAL A 186 7.80 -19.82 2.73
CA VAL A 186 6.67 -19.55 3.64
C VAL A 186 5.40 -19.30 2.83
N ILE A 187 5.53 -18.51 1.75
CA ILE A 187 4.47 -18.22 0.79
C ILE A 187 4.68 -19.01 -0.50
N PRO A 188 3.62 -19.34 -1.26
CA PRO A 188 3.74 -20.18 -2.47
C PRO A 188 4.42 -19.49 -3.67
N SER A 189 4.32 -18.16 -3.78
CA SER A 189 4.77 -17.37 -4.93
C SER A 189 5.16 -15.95 -4.53
N THR A 190 5.84 -15.21 -5.40
CA THR A 190 6.01 -13.75 -5.26
C THR A 190 4.79 -13.04 -5.81
N THR A 191 3.68 -13.18 -5.11
CA THR A 191 2.39 -12.57 -5.47
C THR A 191 1.83 -11.85 -4.25
N TRP A 192 0.99 -10.84 -4.46
CA TRP A 192 0.15 -10.31 -3.38
C TRP A 192 -1.21 -9.86 -3.90
N GLY A 193 -2.20 -9.86 -3.03
CA GLY A 193 -3.53 -9.28 -3.23
C GLY A 193 -3.79 -8.14 -2.23
N TYR A 194 -4.31 -6.99 -2.69
CA TYR A 194 -4.47 -5.79 -1.87
C TYR A 194 -5.71 -4.95 -2.21
N THR A 195 -6.36 -4.43 -1.16
CA THR A 195 -7.27 -3.27 -1.21
C THR A 195 -7.05 -2.41 0.05
N ALA A 196 -7.17 -1.09 -0.07
CA ALA A 196 -6.97 -0.15 1.04
C ALA A 196 -8.09 -0.19 2.09
N GLY A 197 -9.22 -0.81 1.76
CA GLY A 197 -10.44 -0.77 2.57
C GLY A 197 -11.21 0.55 2.39
N ALA A 198 -12.41 0.62 2.95
CA ALA A 198 -13.31 1.76 2.82
C ALA A 198 -13.93 2.13 4.17
N TYR A 199 -13.37 3.15 4.83
CA TYR A 199 -13.84 3.63 6.14
C TYR A 199 -15.28 4.14 6.09
N TYR A 200 -15.66 4.81 5.00
CA TYR A 200 -16.96 5.48 4.89
C TYR A 200 -18.16 4.51 4.74
N ARG A 201 -17.92 3.20 4.60
CA ARG A 201 -18.98 2.19 4.49
C ARG A 201 -19.49 1.76 5.87
N SER A 202 -20.73 1.27 5.93
CA SER A 202 -21.45 0.94 7.18
C SER A 202 -20.76 -0.09 8.10
N GLU A 203 -19.84 -0.90 7.59
CA GLU A 203 -19.09 -1.89 8.37
C GLU A 203 -17.61 -1.53 8.57
N TYR A 204 -17.19 -0.32 8.16
CA TYR A 204 -15.78 0.10 8.18
C TYR A 204 -14.87 -0.98 7.57
N PHE A 205 -15.02 -1.20 6.28
CA PHE A 205 -14.35 -2.30 5.59
C PHE A 205 -12.84 -2.14 5.65
N LEU A 206 -12.17 -2.85 6.57
CA LEU A 206 -10.73 -2.82 6.71
C LEU A 206 -10.03 -3.30 5.43
N GLY A 207 -8.81 -2.82 5.24
CA GLY A 207 -7.94 -3.25 4.16
C GLY A 207 -7.61 -4.74 4.26
N SER A 208 -7.26 -5.33 3.13
CA SER A 208 -6.88 -6.75 3.04
C SER A 208 -5.54 -6.86 2.33
N VAL A 209 -4.59 -7.58 2.92
CA VAL A 209 -3.31 -7.92 2.30
C VAL A 209 -3.11 -9.43 2.39
N ILE A 210 -2.92 -10.07 1.24
CA ILE A 210 -2.61 -11.50 1.14
C ILE A 210 -1.27 -11.65 0.44
N LEU A 211 -0.28 -12.29 1.06
CA LEU A 211 1.00 -12.60 0.41
C LEU A 211 0.97 -14.02 -0.16
N GLY A 212 1.43 -14.22 -1.40
CA GLY A 212 1.37 -15.49 -2.14
C GLY A 212 -0.03 -15.89 -2.61
N GLY A 213 -0.97 -14.96 -2.69
CA GLY A 213 -2.34 -15.27 -3.06
C GLY A 213 -3.24 -14.04 -3.07
N TYR A 214 -4.55 -14.29 -3.03
CA TYR A 214 -5.57 -13.25 -2.96
C TYR A 214 -6.82 -13.74 -2.22
N ASP A 215 -7.69 -12.80 -1.86
CA ASP A 215 -9.00 -13.08 -1.28
C ASP A 215 -10.05 -13.09 -2.42
N PRO A 216 -10.60 -14.27 -2.77
CA PRO A 216 -11.57 -14.40 -3.86
C PRO A 216 -12.92 -13.74 -3.54
N ASN A 217 -13.20 -13.39 -2.29
CA ASN A 217 -14.44 -12.68 -1.94
C ASN A 217 -14.33 -11.17 -2.17
N ARG A 218 -13.16 -10.67 -2.55
CA ARG A 218 -12.87 -9.24 -2.74
C ARG A 218 -12.76 -8.83 -4.20
N ILE A 219 -12.81 -9.75 -5.14
CA ILE A 219 -12.67 -9.45 -6.57
C ILE A 219 -13.39 -10.50 -7.41
N ASP A 220 -14.08 -10.06 -8.47
CA ASP A 220 -14.60 -10.94 -9.50
C ASP A 220 -13.59 -11.02 -10.67
N LEU A 221 -13.02 -12.20 -10.88
CA LEU A 221 -12.02 -12.47 -11.91
C LEU A 221 -12.59 -12.75 -13.30
N ASN A 222 -13.90 -12.63 -13.51
CA ASN A 222 -14.49 -12.70 -14.83
C ASN A 222 -13.95 -11.57 -15.73
N ASP A 223 -13.75 -11.86 -17.03
CA ASP A 223 -13.15 -10.93 -18.02
C ASP A 223 -13.90 -9.60 -18.20
N SER A 224 -15.14 -9.49 -17.70
CA SER A 224 -15.95 -8.26 -17.74
C SER A 224 -15.89 -7.44 -16.45
N LYS A 225 -15.17 -7.92 -15.43
CA LYS A 225 -15.12 -7.35 -14.07
C LYS A 225 -13.71 -7.07 -13.59
N SER A 226 -12.73 -7.75 -14.17
CA SER A 226 -11.32 -7.49 -13.92
C SER A 226 -10.53 -7.56 -15.22
N ILE A 227 -9.33 -6.99 -15.20
CA ILE A 227 -8.40 -7.05 -16.32
C ILE A 227 -7.00 -7.40 -15.81
N SER A 228 -6.31 -8.29 -16.53
CA SER A 228 -4.89 -8.54 -16.34
C SER A 228 -4.04 -7.69 -17.29
N ILE A 229 -3.07 -6.97 -16.72
CA ILE A 229 -2.18 -6.03 -17.39
C ILE A 229 -0.73 -6.49 -17.16
N PRO A 230 0.10 -6.64 -18.21
CA PRO A 230 1.53 -6.91 -18.04
C PRO A 230 2.20 -5.78 -17.24
N PHE A 231 3.21 -6.12 -16.44
CA PHE A 231 4.00 -5.07 -15.79
C PHE A 231 4.68 -4.17 -16.80
N ASN A 232 4.92 -2.93 -16.40
CA ASN A 232 5.72 -2.01 -17.17
C ASN A 232 7.14 -2.56 -17.37
N ASN A 233 7.75 -2.23 -18.52
CA ASN A 233 9.14 -2.53 -18.80
C ASN A 233 10.10 -1.83 -17.83
N ASP A 234 9.71 -0.66 -17.32
CA ASP A 234 10.42 0.00 -16.23
C ASP A 234 10.02 -0.64 -14.90
N SER A 235 10.89 -1.50 -14.38
CA SER A 235 10.68 -2.20 -13.10
C SER A 235 10.50 -1.27 -11.89
N SER A 236 10.91 0.00 -11.98
CA SER A 236 10.68 0.98 -10.90
C SER A 236 9.21 1.44 -10.81
N ARG A 237 8.42 1.16 -11.86
CA ARG A 237 7.02 1.54 -12.05
C ARG A 237 6.22 0.36 -12.64
N ASP A 238 6.28 -0.79 -11.98
CA ASP A 238 5.68 -2.05 -12.44
C ASP A 238 4.16 -1.98 -12.64
N LEU A 239 3.42 -1.34 -11.73
CA LEU A 239 1.95 -1.25 -11.73
C LEU A 239 1.41 -0.05 -12.53
N VAL A 240 1.74 0.04 -13.81
CA VAL A 240 1.19 1.08 -14.71
C VAL A 240 0.02 0.53 -15.51
N LEU A 241 -1.09 1.29 -15.53
CA LEU A 241 -2.27 1.01 -16.34
C LEU A 241 -2.60 2.18 -17.25
N GLY A 242 -3.41 1.92 -18.29
CA GLY A 242 -4.09 2.95 -19.04
C GLY A 242 -5.38 3.34 -18.35
N LEU A 243 -5.53 4.62 -18.02
CA LEU A 243 -6.79 5.22 -17.59
C LEU A 243 -7.42 5.90 -18.80
N LEU A 244 -8.45 5.27 -19.36
CA LEU A 244 -9.05 5.65 -20.64
C LEU A 244 -10.01 6.83 -20.46
N SER A 245 -10.81 6.80 -19.39
CA SER A 245 -11.78 7.85 -19.11
C SER A 245 -12.16 7.90 -17.64
N ILE A 246 -12.61 9.09 -17.23
CA ILE A 246 -13.26 9.33 -15.95
C ILE A 246 -14.60 10.00 -16.26
N THR A 247 -15.69 9.42 -15.78
CA THR A 247 -17.06 9.95 -15.94
C THR A 247 -17.75 10.03 -14.59
N TYR A 248 -18.88 10.74 -14.50
CA TYR A 248 -19.70 10.79 -13.28
C TYR A 248 -21.19 10.81 -13.61
N ASN A 249 -22.02 10.17 -12.77
CA ASN A 249 -23.50 10.20 -12.85
C ASN A 249 -24.14 9.75 -14.19
N GLY A 250 -23.41 9.02 -15.05
CA GLY A 250 -23.92 8.37 -16.28
C GLY A 250 -23.77 9.18 -17.57
N SER A 251 -24.44 8.75 -18.64
CA SER A 251 -24.18 9.16 -20.05
C SER A 251 -24.45 10.63 -20.39
N ASN A 252 -25.11 11.40 -19.52
CA ASN A 252 -25.49 12.79 -19.78
C ASN A 252 -24.52 13.82 -19.20
N SER A 253 -23.54 13.38 -18.41
CA SER A 253 -22.51 14.25 -17.85
C SER A 253 -21.32 14.37 -18.80
N SER A 254 -20.73 15.55 -18.87
CA SER A 254 -19.44 15.72 -19.56
C SER A 254 -18.36 14.86 -18.89
N PRO A 255 -17.57 14.07 -19.64
CA PRO A 255 -16.45 13.32 -19.07
C PRO A 255 -15.43 14.25 -18.43
N LEU A 256 -14.79 13.78 -17.36
CA LEU A 256 -13.72 14.48 -16.64
C LEU A 256 -12.34 14.20 -17.25
N LEU A 257 -12.20 13.05 -17.91
CA LEU A 257 -11.04 12.67 -18.72
C LEU A 257 -11.55 12.06 -20.03
N THR A 258 -11.12 12.64 -21.15
CA THR A 258 -11.46 12.18 -22.51
C THR A 258 -10.26 11.61 -23.25
N ASP A 259 -9.06 12.13 -23.01
CA ASP A 259 -7.83 11.67 -23.63
C ASP A 259 -7.08 10.77 -22.65
N GLY A 260 -7.15 9.47 -22.87
CA GLY A 260 -6.60 8.50 -21.92
C GLY A 260 -5.12 8.71 -21.62
N ILE A 261 -4.73 8.41 -20.38
CA ILE A 261 -3.38 8.57 -19.83
C ILE A 261 -2.82 7.26 -19.29
N TYR A 262 -1.51 7.18 -19.11
CA TYR A 262 -0.92 6.12 -18.27
C TYR A 262 -0.78 6.64 -16.84
N ALA A 263 -1.17 5.84 -15.85
CA ALA A 263 -1.04 6.17 -14.43
C ALA A 263 -0.47 4.98 -13.66
N ILE A 264 0.33 5.26 -12.63
CA ILE A 264 0.87 4.25 -11.71
C ILE A 264 -0.09 4.04 -10.53
N ILE A 265 -0.20 2.81 -10.04
CA ILE A 265 -0.84 2.51 -8.75
C ILE A 265 0.19 2.61 -7.62
N ASP A 266 0.02 3.57 -6.71
CA ASP A 266 0.90 3.74 -5.55
C ASP A 266 0.10 4.01 -4.25
N SER A 267 0.07 3.01 -3.37
CA SER A 267 -0.61 3.11 -2.08
C SER A 267 0.10 3.99 -1.04
N LEU A 268 1.33 4.46 -1.29
CA LEU A 268 1.97 5.43 -0.41
C LEU A 268 1.44 6.86 -0.62
N ILE A 269 0.78 7.13 -1.74
CA ILE A 269 0.09 8.39 -2.00
C ILE A 269 -1.39 8.25 -1.66
N ALA A 270 -1.97 9.16 -0.87
CA ALA A 270 -3.42 9.17 -0.62
C ALA A 270 -4.20 9.57 -1.88
N GLN A 271 -3.83 10.71 -2.45
CA GLN A 271 -4.52 11.42 -3.51
C GLN A 271 -4.41 10.72 -4.88
N MET A 272 -5.20 11.20 -5.85
CA MET A 272 -4.97 10.93 -7.27
C MET A 272 -4.31 12.11 -7.93
N TRP A 273 -3.15 11.90 -8.53
CA TRP A 273 -2.40 12.94 -9.23
C TRP A 273 -2.76 12.86 -10.71
N LEU A 274 -3.38 13.92 -11.23
CA LEU A 274 -4.03 13.92 -12.54
C LEU A 274 -3.53 15.10 -13.39
N PRO A 275 -3.67 15.03 -14.73
CA PRO A 275 -3.41 16.17 -15.60
C PRO A 275 -4.18 17.42 -15.15
N VAL A 276 -3.60 18.60 -15.36
CA VAL A 276 -4.21 19.87 -14.95
C VAL A 276 -5.59 20.05 -15.58
N GLU A 277 -5.72 19.69 -16.85
CA GLU A 277 -6.99 19.75 -17.61
C GLU A 277 -8.09 18.84 -17.04
N VAL A 278 -7.72 17.71 -16.43
CA VAL A 278 -8.66 16.81 -15.75
C VAL A 278 -9.09 17.45 -14.44
N CYS A 279 -8.14 17.97 -13.67
CA CYS A 279 -8.42 18.72 -12.45
C CYS A 279 -9.35 19.92 -12.71
N ASP A 280 -9.10 20.68 -13.77
CA ASP A 280 -9.96 21.80 -14.18
C ASP A 280 -11.39 21.32 -14.54
N ALA A 281 -11.53 20.13 -15.13
CA ALA A 281 -12.85 19.54 -15.39
C ALA A 281 -13.58 19.15 -14.09
N PHE A 282 -12.87 18.65 -13.07
CA PHE A 282 -13.44 18.44 -11.73
C PHE A 282 -13.85 19.78 -11.08
N GLU A 283 -13.02 20.82 -11.19
CA GLU A 283 -13.34 22.16 -10.69
C GLU A 283 -14.63 22.70 -11.33
N ALA A 284 -14.74 22.61 -12.64
CA ALA A 284 -15.92 23.07 -13.38
C ALA A 284 -17.19 22.27 -13.03
N ALA A 285 -17.08 20.96 -12.81
CA ALA A 285 -18.22 20.10 -12.52
C ALA A 285 -18.73 20.22 -11.07
N PHE A 286 -17.83 20.49 -10.12
CA PHE A 286 -18.11 20.35 -8.69
C PHE A 286 -17.87 21.61 -7.86
N GLY A 287 -17.43 22.71 -8.49
CA GLY A 287 -17.14 23.95 -7.79
C GLY A 287 -15.90 23.90 -6.90
N LEU A 288 -15.05 22.88 -7.07
CA LEU A 288 -13.77 22.75 -6.37
C LEU A 288 -12.83 23.90 -6.76
N ARG A 289 -11.87 24.22 -5.90
CA ARG A 289 -10.88 25.26 -6.14
C ARG A 289 -9.50 24.80 -5.72
N TRP A 290 -8.53 24.97 -6.61
CA TRP A 290 -7.13 24.71 -6.28
C TRP A 290 -6.59 25.83 -5.39
N ASP A 291 -6.03 25.45 -4.24
CA ASP A 291 -5.27 26.35 -3.38
C ASP A 291 -3.76 26.21 -3.69
N ASN A 292 -3.15 27.27 -4.18
CA ASN A 292 -1.72 27.29 -4.52
C ASN A 292 -0.81 27.27 -3.30
N GLU A 293 -1.28 27.72 -2.12
CA GLU A 293 -0.46 27.75 -0.92
C GLU A 293 -0.31 26.36 -0.31
N THR A 294 -1.44 25.65 -0.18
CA THR A 294 -1.45 24.30 0.39
C THR A 294 -1.25 23.21 -0.66
N GLU A 295 -1.42 23.53 -1.95
CA GLU A 295 -1.48 22.58 -3.06
C GLU A 295 -2.56 21.49 -2.86
N LEU A 296 -3.72 21.91 -2.39
CA LEU A 296 -4.89 21.06 -2.08
C LEU A 296 -6.17 21.64 -2.68
N TYR A 297 -7.18 20.78 -2.79
CA TYR A 297 -8.57 21.19 -3.00
C TYR A 297 -9.30 21.18 -1.66
N LEU A 298 -9.20 22.27 -0.90
CA LEU A 298 -9.95 22.42 0.35
C LEU A 298 -11.45 22.52 0.05
N VAL A 299 -12.26 21.88 0.90
CA VAL A 299 -13.71 21.81 0.76
C VAL A 299 -14.34 22.52 1.95
N ASP A 300 -15.01 23.63 1.68
CA ASP A 300 -15.82 24.34 2.66
C ASP A 300 -17.20 23.68 2.85
N ASP A 301 -17.98 24.19 3.80
CA ASP A 301 -19.28 23.60 4.14
C ASP A 301 -20.27 23.69 2.97
N ASP A 302 -20.27 24.79 2.19
CA ASP A 302 -21.17 24.96 1.04
C ASP A 302 -20.87 23.94 -0.08
N ILE A 303 -19.59 23.75 -0.44
CA ILE A 303 -19.19 22.75 -1.43
C ILE A 303 -19.50 21.35 -0.92
N HIS A 304 -19.22 21.07 0.36
CA HIS A 304 -19.50 19.77 0.97
C HIS A 304 -21.00 19.44 0.93
N GLU A 305 -21.88 20.34 1.39
CA GLU A 305 -23.32 20.14 1.38
C GLU A 305 -23.84 19.88 -0.04
N ASN A 306 -23.34 20.62 -1.04
CA ASN A 306 -23.69 20.40 -2.44
C ASN A 306 -23.24 19.03 -2.95
N LEU A 307 -22.03 18.58 -2.61
CA LEU A 307 -21.52 17.27 -3.02
C LEU A 307 -22.24 16.11 -2.32
N VAL A 308 -22.64 16.28 -1.06
CA VAL A 308 -23.49 15.31 -0.34
C VAL A 308 -24.85 15.17 -1.04
N VAL A 309 -25.47 16.28 -1.46
CA VAL A 309 -26.76 16.27 -2.17
C VAL A 309 -26.62 15.68 -3.58
N LEU A 310 -25.57 16.08 -4.32
CA LEU A 310 -25.31 15.58 -5.67
C LEU A 310 -24.95 14.09 -5.66
N ASN A 311 -24.27 13.64 -4.60
CA ASN A 311 -23.78 12.28 -4.38
C ASN A 311 -23.15 11.66 -5.65
N PRO A 312 -22.12 12.29 -6.25
CA PRO A 312 -21.57 11.83 -7.51
C PRO A 312 -20.97 10.43 -7.39
N LYS A 313 -21.20 9.60 -8.40
CA LYS A 313 -20.51 8.32 -8.60
C LYS A 313 -19.56 8.43 -9.78
N PHE A 314 -18.26 8.40 -9.50
CA PHE A 314 -17.18 8.49 -10.47
C PHE A 314 -16.86 7.11 -11.02
N THR A 315 -16.80 6.95 -12.34
CA THR A 315 -16.47 5.69 -13.00
C THR A 315 -15.17 5.86 -13.78
N PHE A 316 -14.16 5.09 -13.40
CA PHE A 316 -12.83 5.05 -13.99
C PHE A 316 -12.76 3.85 -14.93
N THR A 317 -12.64 4.11 -16.23
CA THR A 317 -12.46 3.05 -17.22
C THR A 317 -10.96 2.79 -17.40
N ILE A 318 -10.51 1.59 -17.07
CA ILE A 318 -9.10 1.22 -17.09
C ILE A 318 -8.82 0.07 -18.06
N GLY A 319 -7.62 0.06 -18.62
CA GLY A 319 -7.17 -0.95 -19.59
C GLY A 319 -5.66 -1.11 -19.59
N ALA A 320 -5.15 -2.06 -20.37
CA ALA A 320 -3.71 -2.26 -20.55
C ALA A 320 -3.05 -1.14 -21.38
N SER A 321 -3.81 -0.45 -22.23
CA SER A 321 -3.38 0.74 -22.97
C SER A 321 -4.26 1.92 -22.58
N LYS A 322 -3.73 3.13 -22.71
CA LYS A 322 -4.47 4.38 -22.55
C LYS A 322 -5.49 4.63 -23.67
N ASP A 323 -5.35 3.96 -24.81
CA ASP A 323 -6.23 4.14 -25.96
C ASP A 323 -7.52 3.30 -25.80
N HIS A 324 -8.63 3.79 -26.35
CA HIS A 324 -9.91 3.07 -26.28
C HIS A 324 -9.85 1.74 -27.03
N GLY A 325 -9.80 0.64 -26.27
CA GLY A 325 -9.88 -0.73 -26.76
C GLY A 325 -11.08 -1.49 -26.19
N THR A 326 -11.24 -2.75 -26.60
CA THR A 326 -12.36 -3.62 -26.18
C THR A 326 -12.09 -4.40 -24.90
N ASN A 327 -10.86 -4.38 -24.38
CA ASN A 327 -10.48 -5.06 -23.14
C ASN A 327 -10.22 -4.01 -22.05
N ASN A 328 -11.27 -3.67 -21.31
CA ASN A 328 -11.25 -2.72 -20.23
C ASN A 328 -12.15 -3.19 -19.07
N THR A 329 -11.94 -2.62 -17.90
CA THR A 329 -12.84 -2.78 -16.76
C THR A 329 -13.14 -1.41 -16.15
N GLU A 330 -14.19 -1.34 -15.35
CA GLU A 330 -14.64 -0.12 -14.70
C GLU A 330 -14.50 -0.25 -13.18
N ILE A 331 -13.91 0.77 -12.57
CA ILE A 331 -13.87 0.95 -11.11
C ILE A 331 -14.71 2.16 -10.76
N ALA A 332 -15.70 1.99 -9.90
CA ALA A 332 -16.61 3.06 -9.54
C ALA A 332 -16.46 3.46 -8.08
N LEU A 333 -16.25 4.76 -7.87
CA LEU A 333 -16.08 5.38 -6.55
C LEU A 333 -17.27 6.29 -6.24
N PRO A 334 -17.94 6.12 -5.09
CA PRO A 334 -18.91 7.11 -4.62
C PRO A 334 -18.20 8.35 -4.07
N TYR A 335 -18.90 9.48 -3.98
CA TYR A 335 -18.38 10.70 -3.34
C TYR A 335 -17.81 10.46 -1.94
N ALA A 336 -18.41 9.55 -1.16
CA ALA A 336 -17.91 9.21 0.17
C ALA A 336 -16.46 8.66 0.20
N ALA A 337 -15.92 8.16 -0.93
CA ALA A 337 -14.51 7.81 -1.04
C ALA A 337 -13.58 9.03 -1.13
N PHE A 338 -14.11 10.17 -1.55
CA PHE A 338 -13.42 11.46 -1.72
C PHE A 338 -13.67 12.42 -0.56
N ASP A 339 -14.66 12.15 0.30
CA ASP A 339 -14.97 12.97 1.48
C ASP A 339 -13.96 12.68 2.59
N LEU A 340 -12.76 13.23 2.43
CA LEU A 340 -11.64 13.02 3.31
C LEU A 340 -11.27 14.29 4.07
N ASN A 341 -10.54 14.06 5.16
CA ASN A 341 -10.01 15.09 6.03
C ASN A 341 -8.50 15.07 5.93
N ILE A 342 -7.91 16.26 5.87
CA ILE A 342 -6.47 16.47 5.96
C ILE A 342 -6.16 17.30 7.20
N SER A 343 -5.05 17.01 7.84
CA SER A 343 -4.49 17.81 8.91
C SER A 343 -3.06 18.18 8.55
N SER A 344 -2.71 19.44 8.74
CA SER A 344 -1.36 19.96 8.45
C SER A 344 -0.31 19.18 9.25
N PRO A 345 0.87 18.86 8.67
CA PRO A 345 1.99 18.28 9.41
C PRO A 345 2.38 19.10 10.65
N GLN A 346 2.12 20.41 10.63
CA GLN A 346 2.43 21.36 11.70
C GLN A 346 1.27 21.58 12.69
N ASN A 347 0.06 21.06 12.44
CA ASN A 347 -1.06 21.11 13.37
C ASN A 347 -2.12 20.03 13.07
N TYR A 348 -1.98 18.86 13.69
CA TYR A 348 -2.87 17.71 13.53
C TYR A 348 -4.25 17.90 14.18
N SER A 349 -4.35 18.81 15.15
CA SER A 349 -5.62 19.13 15.84
C SER A 349 -6.61 19.89 14.95
N GLN A 350 -6.10 20.57 13.91
CA GLN A 350 -6.90 21.34 12.96
C GLN A 350 -7.02 20.56 11.66
N SER A 351 -8.14 19.85 11.55
CA SER A 351 -8.51 19.09 10.37
C SER A 351 -9.42 19.90 9.45
N GLN A 352 -9.18 19.85 8.15
CA GLN A 352 -10.01 20.44 7.11
C GLN A 352 -10.49 19.36 6.15
N ARG A 353 -11.70 19.52 5.59
CA ARG A 353 -12.15 18.66 4.49
C ARG A 353 -11.38 19.02 3.23
N TYR A 354 -11.05 18.02 2.43
CA TYR A 354 -10.42 18.22 1.15
C TYR A 354 -10.86 17.16 0.15
N PHE A 355 -10.87 17.51 -1.12
CA PHE A 355 -11.13 16.59 -2.23
C PHE A 355 -9.79 16.03 -2.74
N PRO A 356 -9.53 14.71 -2.66
CA PRO A 356 -8.19 14.17 -2.75
C PRO A 356 -7.72 13.90 -4.19
N ILE A 357 -7.82 14.92 -5.04
CA ILE A 357 -7.11 14.99 -6.33
C ILE A 357 -5.96 16.01 -6.21
N LYS A 358 -4.95 15.90 -7.06
CA LYS A 358 -3.83 16.84 -7.13
C LYS A 358 -3.46 17.10 -8.58
N ARG A 359 -3.07 18.34 -8.87
CA ARG A 359 -2.48 18.71 -10.16
C ARG A 359 -1.08 18.12 -10.26
N ALA A 360 -0.88 17.18 -11.18
CA ALA A 360 0.44 16.65 -11.49
C ALA A 360 1.22 17.66 -12.34
N GLN A 361 2.54 17.75 -12.13
CA GLN A 361 3.42 18.63 -12.89
C GLN A 361 3.70 18.09 -14.29
N ASP A 362 3.71 16.76 -14.45
CA ASP A 362 3.95 16.08 -15.71
C ASP A 362 3.34 14.66 -15.73
N ALA A 363 3.45 13.99 -16.88
CA ALA A 363 2.89 12.65 -17.08
C ALA A 363 3.58 11.52 -16.31
N TRP A 364 4.79 11.74 -15.78
CA TRP A 364 5.46 10.75 -14.92
C TRP A 364 4.84 10.70 -13.53
N GLN A 365 4.23 11.80 -13.11
CA GLN A 365 3.59 11.96 -11.80
C GLN A 365 2.16 11.40 -11.72
N TYR A 366 1.53 11.05 -12.84
CA TYR A 366 0.15 10.55 -12.84
C TYR A 366 0.01 9.28 -12.00
N THR A 367 -0.78 9.36 -10.93
CA THR A 367 -0.84 8.37 -9.87
C THR A 367 -2.27 8.14 -9.42
N LEU A 368 -2.64 6.86 -9.27
CA LEU A 368 -3.85 6.42 -8.60
C LEU A 368 -3.48 5.92 -7.20
N GLY A 369 -3.78 6.75 -6.19
CA GLY A 369 -3.42 6.51 -4.80
C GLY A 369 -4.42 5.70 -3.99
N ARG A 370 -4.31 5.79 -2.66
CA ARG A 370 -5.18 5.07 -1.70
C ARG A 370 -6.66 5.36 -1.91
N VAL A 371 -7.04 6.58 -2.30
CA VAL A 371 -8.44 6.93 -2.60
C VAL A 371 -9.05 5.97 -3.63
N PHE A 372 -8.32 5.71 -4.72
CA PHE A 372 -8.71 4.76 -5.76
C PHE A 372 -8.72 3.32 -5.22
N LEU A 373 -7.71 2.95 -4.45
CA LEU A 373 -7.55 1.61 -3.86
C LEU A 373 -8.58 1.28 -2.77
N GLN A 374 -9.39 2.24 -2.31
CA GLN A 374 -10.56 1.96 -1.47
C GLN A 374 -11.61 1.14 -2.23
N GLU A 375 -11.70 1.31 -3.56
CA GLU A 375 -12.70 0.67 -4.41
C GLU A 375 -12.10 -0.27 -5.47
N ALA A 376 -10.78 -0.39 -5.52
CA ALA A 376 -10.06 -1.34 -6.37
C ALA A 376 -9.40 -2.46 -5.54
N TYR A 377 -9.41 -3.67 -6.08
CA TYR A 377 -8.62 -4.79 -5.60
C TYR A 377 -7.55 -5.14 -6.64
N VAL A 378 -6.29 -5.22 -6.21
CA VAL A 378 -5.14 -5.47 -7.09
C VAL A 378 -4.46 -6.76 -6.68
N ILE A 379 -4.16 -7.61 -7.67
CA ILE A 379 -3.35 -8.83 -7.52
C ILE A 379 -2.10 -8.66 -8.37
N ALA A 380 -0.92 -8.51 -7.77
CA ALA A 380 0.34 -8.44 -8.51
C ALA A 380 1.04 -9.81 -8.49
N ASP A 381 1.28 -10.41 -9.66
CA ASP A 381 1.94 -11.70 -9.84
C ASP A 381 3.30 -11.53 -10.53
N TYR A 382 4.36 -11.45 -9.73
CA TYR A 382 5.73 -11.30 -10.23
C TYR A 382 6.32 -12.56 -10.84
N ASP A 383 5.73 -13.73 -10.58
CA ASP A 383 6.13 -14.96 -11.24
C ASP A 383 5.59 -15.03 -12.69
N ARG A 384 4.53 -14.27 -13.01
CA ARG A 384 3.97 -14.14 -14.36
C ARG A 384 4.27 -12.80 -15.04
N GLY A 385 4.75 -11.81 -14.30
CA GLY A 385 5.08 -10.48 -14.82
C GLY A 385 3.83 -9.65 -15.17
N ASN A 386 2.76 -9.78 -14.39
CA ASN A 386 1.51 -9.06 -14.61
C ASN A 386 0.81 -8.72 -13.29
N PHE A 387 -0.16 -7.80 -13.35
CA PHE A 387 -1.13 -7.61 -12.28
C PHE A 387 -2.54 -7.73 -12.82
N THR A 388 -3.48 -8.10 -11.97
CA THR A 388 -4.91 -8.08 -12.23
C THR A 388 -5.57 -7.04 -11.34
N ILE A 389 -6.47 -6.25 -11.90
CA ILE A 389 -7.23 -5.24 -11.16
C ILE A 389 -8.71 -5.34 -11.50
N GLY A 390 -9.57 -5.17 -10.50
CA GLY A 390 -11.01 -5.14 -10.65
C GLY A 390 -11.68 -4.38 -9.52
N GLN A 391 -12.99 -4.14 -9.68
CA GLN A 391 -13.80 -3.50 -8.65
C GLN A 391 -13.74 -4.35 -7.38
N THR A 392 -13.37 -3.73 -6.26
CA THR A 392 -13.34 -4.45 -4.99
C THR A 392 -14.77 -4.80 -4.56
N LEU A 393 -14.92 -5.99 -3.99
CA LEU A 393 -16.17 -6.47 -3.44
C LEU A 393 -16.15 -6.33 -1.91
N PHE A 394 -17.33 -6.05 -1.36
CA PHE A 394 -17.53 -5.81 0.06
C PHE A 394 -18.50 -6.87 0.62
N PRO A 395 -18.03 -8.12 0.83
CA PRO A 395 -18.87 -9.19 1.37
C PRO A 395 -19.31 -8.84 2.80
N SER A 396 -20.55 -9.15 3.15
CA SER A 396 -21.14 -8.91 4.47
C SER A 396 -20.60 -9.83 5.58
N THR A 397 -19.72 -10.76 5.24
CA THR A 397 -19.07 -11.68 6.17
C THR A 397 -17.57 -11.56 6.02
N LEU A 398 -16.86 -11.43 7.14
CA LEU A 398 -15.40 -11.47 7.15
C LEU A 398 -14.94 -12.82 6.58
N PRO A 399 -14.00 -12.83 5.60
CA PRO A 399 -13.50 -14.06 5.03
C PRO A 399 -12.85 -14.91 6.13
N SER A 400 -13.10 -16.21 6.12
CA SER A 400 -12.33 -17.13 6.94
C SER A 400 -10.95 -17.34 6.28
N PRO A 401 -9.87 -17.57 7.03
CA PRO A 401 -8.56 -17.89 6.44
C PRO A 401 -8.57 -19.07 5.47
N SER A 402 -9.58 -19.96 5.58
CA SER A 402 -9.84 -21.06 4.64
C SER A 402 -10.27 -20.63 3.24
N ASP A 403 -10.68 -19.38 3.08
CA ASP A 403 -11.29 -18.87 1.85
C ASP A 403 -10.25 -18.18 0.96
N ILE A 404 -8.99 -18.07 1.41
CA ILE A 404 -7.90 -17.44 0.67
C ILE A 404 -7.39 -18.38 -0.43
N THR A 405 -7.21 -17.84 -1.64
CA THR A 405 -6.71 -18.60 -2.79
C THR A 405 -5.21 -18.38 -2.98
N ALA A 406 -4.45 -19.47 -2.93
CA ALA A 406 -3.03 -19.48 -3.25
C ALA A 406 -2.79 -19.24 -4.76
N ILE A 407 -1.77 -18.45 -5.10
CA ILE A 407 -1.26 -18.39 -6.47
C ILE A 407 0.05 -19.17 -6.50
N LEU A 408 0.16 -20.11 -7.45
CA LEU A 408 1.37 -20.91 -7.62
C LEU A 408 2.18 -20.37 -8.79
N PRO A 409 3.53 -20.41 -8.70
CA PRO A 409 4.38 -20.04 -9.82
C PRO A 409 4.08 -20.94 -11.03
N PRO A 410 4.27 -20.45 -12.27
CA PRO A 410 4.20 -21.29 -13.45
C PRO A 410 5.11 -22.51 -13.30
N ARG A 411 4.61 -23.72 -13.60
CA ARG A 411 5.47 -24.91 -13.61
C ARG A 411 6.57 -24.70 -14.64
N ALA A 412 7.83 -24.85 -14.23
CA ALA A 412 8.94 -24.98 -15.16
C ALA A 412 8.60 -26.14 -16.10
N SER A 413 8.33 -25.84 -17.37
CA SER A 413 8.12 -26.85 -18.38
C SER A 413 9.43 -27.63 -18.52
N GLY A 414 9.46 -28.85 -18.00
CA GLY A 414 10.43 -29.87 -18.36
C GLY A 414 10.21 -30.29 -19.82
N GLY A 415 10.48 -29.37 -20.75
CA GLY A 415 10.40 -29.59 -22.19
C GLY A 415 11.80 -29.79 -22.73
N GLN A 416 12.04 -30.95 -23.35
CA GLN A 416 13.20 -31.20 -24.20
C GLN A 416 13.43 -30.01 -25.14
N ARG A 417 14.68 -29.54 -25.17
CA ARG A 417 15.15 -28.54 -26.14
C ARG A 417 14.86 -29.02 -27.56
N SER A 418 13.84 -28.47 -28.22
CA SER A 418 13.89 -28.30 -29.66
C SER A 418 14.52 -26.93 -29.93
N ALA A 419 15.82 -26.95 -30.22
CA ALA A 419 16.52 -25.80 -30.72
C ALA A 419 15.94 -25.40 -32.09
N ASN A 420 15.49 -24.16 -32.22
CA ASN A 420 15.92 -23.27 -33.30
C ASN A 420 15.61 -21.79 -32.99
N PRO A 421 16.36 -20.87 -33.61
CA PRO A 421 16.88 -19.70 -32.90
C PRO A 421 16.14 -18.42 -33.28
N GLY A 422 15.81 -17.63 -32.26
CA GLY A 422 15.44 -16.22 -32.38
C GLY A 422 16.09 -15.49 -31.21
N MET A 423 17.10 -14.68 -31.52
CA MET A 423 17.89 -13.87 -30.59
C MET A 423 17.03 -13.13 -29.56
N ALA A 424 17.39 -13.25 -28.28
CA ALA A 424 17.90 -12.13 -27.48
C ALA A 424 18.41 -12.65 -26.14
N THR A 425 19.74 -12.62 -25.99
CA THR A 425 20.45 -12.80 -24.73
C THR A 425 20.04 -11.69 -23.76
N ILE A 426 19.28 -12.00 -22.71
CA ILE A 426 19.10 -11.08 -21.58
C ILE A 426 20.32 -11.24 -20.67
N ALA A 427 21.40 -10.53 -21.02
CA ALA A 427 22.43 -10.14 -20.10
C ALA A 427 22.15 -8.68 -19.74
N GLY A 428 21.37 -8.46 -18.68
CA GLY A 428 21.11 -7.13 -18.15
C GLY A 428 22.36 -6.59 -17.48
N VAL A 429 23.11 -5.74 -18.20
CA VAL A 429 24.10 -4.85 -17.59
C VAL A 429 23.31 -3.78 -16.85
N PHE A 430 23.43 -3.76 -15.52
CA PHE A 430 22.91 -2.68 -14.68
C PHE A 430 23.66 -1.39 -15.01
N VAL A 431 23.01 -0.46 -15.71
CA VAL A 431 23.42 0.95 -15.74
C VAL A 431 22.50 1.68 -14.79
N ALA A 432 22.98 1.87 -13.57
CA ALA A 432 22.37 2.78 -12.61
C ALA A 432 22.54 4.21 -13.11
N SER A 433 21.48 4.78 -13.69
CA SER A 433 21.42 6.21 -14.00
C SER A 433 21.06 6.97 -12.74
N ILE A 434 22.05 7.66 -12.19
CA ILE A 434 21.92 8.64 -11.12
C ILE A 434 20.99 9.77 -11.57
N VAL A 435 19.88 9.97 -10.85
CA VAL A 435 19.21 11.28 -10.77
C VAL A 435 19.30 11.74 -9.32
N THR A 436 20.42 12.39 -9.00
CA THR A 436 20.53 13.30 -7.87
C THR A 436 19.71 14.55 -8.17
N LEU A 437 18.56 14.68 -7.54
CA LEU A 437 17.87 15.96 -7.45
C LEU A 437 18.49 16.76 -6.29
N ILE A 438 19.55 17.50 -6.61
CA ILE A 438 20.04 18.60 -5.77
C ILE A 438 19.08 19.76 -6.00
N MET A 439 18.12 19.96 -5.10
CA MET A 439 17.45 21.25 -4.97
C MET A 439 18.31 22.16 -4.11
N SER A 440 19.33 22.76 -4.75
CA SER A 440 19.91 24.01 -4.28
C SER A 440 18.97 25.14 -4.69
N GLY A 441 18.15 25.59 -3.74
CA GLY A 441 17.33 26.79 -3.86
C GLY A 441 17.69 27.80 -2.79
N THR A 442 18.89 28.38 -2.84
CA THR A 442 19.16 29.65 -2.15
C THR A 442 18.73 30.81 -3.02
N PHE A 443 17.71 31.56 -2.60
CA PHE A 443 17.57 33.03 -2.73
C PHE A 443 16.26 33.42 -2.00
N VAL A 444 16.23 34.00 -0.79
CA VAL A 444 16.68 35.33 -0.32
C VAL A 444 15.89 36.49 -0.95
N TRP A 445 15.11 37.15 -0.06
CA TRP A 445 14.49 38.49 -0.06
C TRP A 445 13.09 38.62 -0.70
N TRP A 446 12.06 39.17 -0.05
CA TRP A 446 11.97 40.13 1.08
C TRP A 446 11.16 39.60 2.25
#